data_AF-A0A1H2SQC0-F1
#
_entry.id   AF-A0A1H2SQC0-F1
#
_cell.length_a   1.000
_cell.length_b   1.000
_cell.length_c   1.000
_cell.angle_alpha   90.00
_cell.angle_beta   90.00
_cell.angle_gamma   90.00
#
_symmetry.space_group_name_H-M   'P 1'
#
loop_
_entity.id
_entity.type
_entity.pdbx_description
1 polymer ?
#
loop_
_entity_poly.entity_id
_entity_poly.type
_entity_poly.pdbx_seq_one_letter_code
_entity_poly.pdbx_strand_id
1 'polypeptide(L)'
;MLFQLYGDKALMQLLGWVLVFAGLIVMNEIGRRTKLGGILVFVVLPLALTVYFITVNVAFPKNDTVVYMNGWFHYAKLYAADIGCVGFLMLKYKWGIGAKEWFKPWPFVIVGINILIAVASDIESAVNGIAAGGLAGGWWFSSENVWLYGGWWNIVNAIAGVINIMCMTGWWGIYSSKKGQDMLWPDMTVWFIVAYDVWNFEYTYCNLPTHTWYCGVALLLAPTFANAFWNKGGWIMNRANTLAIWCMFAQVFPLFQITEPFSVLPSLYKGAVENGVTAFDMTKITSAKQLAEAGVTANPTAQGVVAIAALLVNVICICVIMKRAKAAHKNPYTNEIFVGTKDYEEAMARKEA
;
A
#
# COMPACT_ATOMS: atom_id res chain seq x y z
N MET A 1 -9.93 -19.35 4.27
CA MET A 1 -9.67 -18.59 3.03
C MET A 1 -9.81 -17.11 3.35
N LEU A 2 -8.94 -16.24 2.83
CA LEU A 2 -8.91 -14.80 3.16
C LEU A 2 -9.98 -13.99 2.40
N PHE A 3 -10.41 -14.48 1.24
CA PHE A 3 -11.34 -13.80 0.35
C PHE A 3 -12.52 -14.70 0.00
N GLN A 4 -13.66 -14.08 -0.30
CA GLN A 4 -14.87 -14.76 -0.74
C GLN A 4 -14.89 -14.88 -2.27
N LEU A 5 -14.02 -15.76 -2.81
CA LEU A 5 -13.84 -16.00 -4.24
C LEU A 5 -14.49 -17.34 -4.64
N TYR A 6 -15.82 -17.39 -4.69
CA TYR A 6 -16.56 -18.61 -5.02
C TYR A 6 -17.71 -18.30 -6.00
N GLY A 7 -18.15 -19.32 -6.72
CA GLY A 7 -19.27 -19.25 -7.65
C GLY A 7 -18.92 -18.65 -9.02
N ASP A 8 -19.96 -18.30 -9.78
CA ASP A 8 -19.87 -17.97 -11.21
C ASP A 8 -19.08 -16.67 -11.51
N LYS A 9 -18.87 -15.83 -10.50
CA LYS A 9 -18.17 -14.53 -10.61
C LYS A 9 -16.66 -14.65 -10.36
N ALA A 10 -16.17 -15.78 -9.85
CA ALA A 10 -14.76 -15.95 -9.47
C ALA A 10 -13.79 -15.70 -10.63
N LEU A 11 -14.13 -16.14 -11.84
CA LEU A 11 -13.29 -15.92 -13.02
C LEU A 11 -13.16 -14.42 -13.36
N MET A 12 -14.26 -13.67 -13.25
CA MET A 12 -14.24 -12.21 -13.50
C MET A 12 -13.47 -11.48 -12.40
N GLN A 13 -13.60 -11.88 -11.14
CA GLN A 13 -12.84 -11.32 -10.03
C GLN A 13 -11.33 -11.55 -10.19
N LEU A 14 -10.92 -12.73 -10.65
CA LEU A 14 -9.54 -13.05 -10.99
C LEU A 14 -9.06 -12.27 -12.22
N LEU A 15 -9.91 -12.12 -13.24
CA LEU A 15 -9.59 -11.28 -14.40
C LEU A 15 -9.37 -9.83 -13.98
N GLY A 16 -10.25 -9.26 -13.15
CA GLY A 16 -10.09 -7.92 -12.60
C GLY A 16 -8.77 -7.76 -11.86
N TRP A 17 -8.39 -8.76 -11.05
CA TRP A 17 -7.09 -8.79 -10.39
C TRP A 17 -5.91 -8.77 -11.38
N VAL A 18 -5.96 -9.62 -12.42
CA VAL A 18 -4.92 -9.68 -13.46
C VAL A 18 -4.82 -8.35 -14.20
N LEU A 19 -5.95 -7.72 -14.53
CA LEU A 19 -5.99 -6.43 -15.21
C LEU A 19 -5.35 -5.32 -14.36
N VAL A 20 -5.67 -5.25 -13.07
CA VAL A 20 -5.05 -4.28 -12.16
C VAL A 20 -3.56 -4.57 -12.01
N PHE A 21 -3.18 -5.82 -11.75
CA PHE A 21 -1.78 -6.21 -11.58
C PHE A 21 -0.95 -5.87 -12.83
N ALA A 22 -1.41 -6.27 -14.02
CA ALA A 22 -0.74 -5.97 -15.28
C ALA A 22 -0.74 -4.47 -15.59
N GLY A 23 -1.85 -3.77 -15.37
CA GLY A 23 -1.98 -2.33 -15.59
C GLY A 23 -1.02 -1.51 -14.71
N LEU A 24 -0.91 -1.85 -13.43
CA LEU A 24 0.04 -1.23 -12.51
C LEU A 24 1.49 -1.43 -12.96
N ILE A 25 1.84 -2.65 -13.40
CA ILE A 25 3.17 -2.96 -13.89
C ILE A 25 3.48 -2.16 -15.18
N VAL A 26 2.56 -2.15 -16.15
CA VAL A 26 2.75 -1.44 -17.42
C VAL A 26 2.88 0.06 -17.20
N MET A 27 1.98 0.66 -16.41
CA MET A 27 2.03 2.09 -16.11
C MET A 27 3.27 2.46 -15.28
N ASN A 28 3.69 1.61 -14.35
CA ASN A 28 4.96 1.80 -13.63
C ASN A 28 6.14 1.78 -14.60
N GLU A 29 6.20 0.85 -15.54
CA GLU A 29 7.28 0.79 -16.54
C GLU A 29 7.29 2.04 -17.44
N ILE A 30 6.13 2.54 -17.85
CA ILE A 30 6.01 3.80 -18.62
C ILE A 30 6.56 4.98 -17.81
N GLY A 31 6.10 5.14 -16.56
CA GLY A 31 6.53 6.23 -15.68
C GLY A 31 8.00 6.13 -15.27
N ARG A 32 8.53 4.93 -15.12
CA ARG A 32 9.90 4.68 -14.63
C ARG A 32 10.95 4.79 -15.72
N ARG A 33 10.72 4.29 -16.94
CA ARG A 33 11.79 4.14 -17.94
C ARG A 33 12.38 5.44 -18.48
N THR A 34 11.59 6.50 -18.55
CA THR A 34 12.03 7.76 -19.18
C THR A 34 11.68 8.97 -18.34
N LYS A 35 12.43 10.07 -18.52
CA LYS A 35 12.16 11.34 -17.83
C LYS A 35 10.79 11.89 -18.23
N LEU A 36 10.48 11.84 -19.53
CA LEU A 36 9.19 12.29 -20.06
C LEU A 36 8.04 11.43 -19.50
N GLY A 37 8.18 10.10 -19.49
CA GLY A 37 7.18 9.20 -18.91
C GLY A 37 6.92 9.51 -17.44
N GLY A 38 7.97 9.72 -16.64
CA GLY A 38 7.83 10.11 -15.24
C GLY A 38 7.12 11.44 -15.05
N ILE A 39 7.47 12.47 -15.84
CA ILE A 39 6.81 13.78 -15.78
C ILE A 39 5.34 13.68 -16.22
N LEU A 40 5.04 12.92 -17.28
CA LEU A 40 3.67 12.75 -17.75
C LEU A 40 2.79 12.05 -16.71
N VAL A 41 3.28 10.97 -16.11
CA VAL A 41 2.51 10.13 -15.18
C VAL A 41 2.43 10.71 -13.77
N PHE A 42 3.49 11.33 -13.25
CA PHE A 42 3.59 11.80 -11.85
C PHE A 42 3.63 13.33 -11.69
N VAL A 43 3.41 14.09 -12.76
CA VAL A 43 3.28 15.55 -12.66
C VAL A 43 2.09 16.03 -13.48
N VAL A 44 2.09 15.78 -14.79
CA VAL A 44 1.04 16.28 -15.69
C VAL A 44 -0.30 15.63 -15.39
N LEU A 45 -0.34 14.29 -15.26
CA LEU A 45 -1.56 13.56 -14.97
C LEU A 45 -2.16 13.93 -13.58
N PRO A 46 -1.39 13.96 -12.46
CA PRO A 46 -1.89 14.46 -11.19
C PRO A 46 -2.44 15.88 -11.26
N LEU A 47 -1.77 16.81 -11.95
CA LEU A 47 -2.28 18.17 -12.13
C LEU A 47 -3.61 18.21 -12.90
N ALA A 48 -3.73 17.43 -13.96
CA ALA A 48 -4.99 17.30 -14.70
C ALA A 48 -6.09 16.69 -13.83
N LEU A 49 -5.75 15.70 -13.00
CA LEU A 49 -6.66 15.11 -12.03
C LEU A 49 -7.07 16.09 -10.94
N THR A 50 -6.18 16.96 -10.46
CA THR A 50 -6.53 18.04 -9.53
C THR A 50 -7.61 18.94 -10.12
N VAL A 51 -7.46 19.35 -11.38
CA VAL A 51 -8.47 20.15 -12.10
C VAL A 51 -9.77 19.37 -12.22
N TYR A 52 -9.72 18.08 -12.57
CA TYR A 52 -10.89 17.21 -12.63
C TYR A 52 -11.60 17.12 -11.27
N PHE A 53 -10.88 16.84 -10.18
CA PHE A 53 -11.43 16.71 -8.83
C PHE A 53 -12.11 17.99 -8.34
N ILE A 54 -11.49 19.15 -8.58
CA ILE A 54 -12.11 20.45 -8.27
C ILE A 54 -13.39 20.63 -9.11
N THR A 55 -13.33 20.34 -10.41
CA THR A 55 -14.46 20.50 -11.33
C THR A 55 -15.64 19.64 -10.93
N VAL A 56 -15.43 18.34 -10.64
CA VAL A 56 -16.53 17.44 -10.26
C VAL A 56 -17.12 17.80 -8.91
N ASN A 57 -16.32 18.24 -7.95
CA ASN A 57 -16.82 18.69 -6.65
C ASN A 57 -17.71 19.94 -6.75
N VAL A 58 -17.36 20.89 -7.62
CA VAL A 58 -18.12 22.15 -7.76
C VAL A 58 -19.34 22.00 -8.66
N ALA A 59 -19.21 21.30 -9.79
CA ALA A 59 -20.21 21.30 -10.86
C ALA A 59 -21.00 19.99 -11.01
N PHE A 60 -20.50 18.87 -10.47
CA PHE A 60 -21.08 17.53 -10.71
C PHE A 60 -21.18 16.70 -9.43
N PRO A 61 -22.02 17.09 -8.45
CA PRO A 61 -22.10 16.42 -7.15
C PRO A 61 -22.57 14.96 -7.20
N LYS A 62 -23.13 14.51 -8.33
CA LYS A 62 -23.54 13.11 -8.57
C LYS A 62 -22.47 12.25 -9.24
N ASN A 63 -21.29 12.81 -9.55
CA ASN A 63 -20.21 12.06 -10.15
C ASN A 63 -19.68 11.01 -9.15
N ASP A 64 -19.40 9.79 -9.63
CA ASP A 64 -18.98 8.68 -8.79
C ASP A 64 -17.72 8.98 -7.95
N THR A 65 -16.78 9.79 -8.47
CA THR A 65 -15.62 10.26 -7.71
C THR A 65 -16.05 11.05 -6.46
N VAL A 66 -17.08 11.90 -6.59
CA VAL A 66 -17.60 12.70 -5.47
C VAL A 66 -18.38 11.84 -4.48
N VAL A 67 -19.14 10.87 -4.99
CA VAL A 67 -20.00 10.03 -4.14
C VAL A 67 -19.19 9.01 -3.34
N TYR A 68 -18.17 8.39 -3.95
CA TYR A 68 -17.48 7.24 -3.36
C TYR A 68 -16.02 7.49 -2.96
N MET A 69 -15.39 8.60 -3.39
CA MET A 69 -13.94 8.83 -3.23
C MET A 69 -13.59 10.24 -2.73
N ASN A 70 -14.56 10.99 -2.20
CA ASN A 70 -14.35 12.37 -1.77
C ASN A 70 -13.83 12.53 -0.33
N GLY A 71 -13.39 11.43 0.29
CA GLY A 71 -12.80 11.45 1.62
C GLY A 71 -11.41 12.08 1.62
N TRP A 72 -11.07 12.78 2.71
CA TRP A 72 -9.77 13.45 2.85
C TRP A 72 -8.62 12.45 2.74
N PHE A 73 -8.82 11.22 3.22
CA PHE A 73 -7.82 10.17 3.22
C PHE A 73 -7.43 9.74 1.80
N HIS A 74 -8.38 9.67 0.87
CA HIS A 74 -8.12 9.32 -0.53
C HIS A 74 -7.19 10.34 -1.18
N TYR A 75 -7.47 11.64 -1.03
CA TYR A 75 -6.61 12.70 -1.54
C TYR A 75 -5.25 12.74 -0.83
N ALA A 76 -5.23 12.61 0.50
CA ALA A 76 -3.99 12.60 1.26
C ALA A 76 -3.08 11.46 0.80
N LYS A 77 -3.62 10.25 0.58
CA LYS A 77 -2.84 9.13 0.07
C LYS A 77 -2.35 9.34 -1.36
N LEU A 78 -3.19 9.85 -2.26
CA LEU A 78 -2.79 10.13 -3.64
C LEU A 78 -1.62 11.11 -3.69
N TYR A 79 -1.77 12.28 -3.07
CA TYR A 79 -0.75 13.32 -3.17
C TYR A 79 0.49 12.99 -2.34
N ALA A 80 0.38 12.28 -1.21
CA ALA A 80 1.56 11.80 -0.49
C ALA A 80 2.37 10.79 -1.33
N ALA A 81 1.70 9.86 -2.02
CA ALA A 81 2.36 8.92 -2.92
C ALA A 81 2.99 9.63 -4.13
N ASP A 82 2.28 10.59 -4.72
CA ASP A 82 2.75 11.36 -5.88
C ASP A 82 3.95 12.25 -5.55
N ILE A 83 3.92 12.96 -4.41
CA ILE A 83 5.07 13.73 -3.89
C ILE A 83 6.29 12.82 -3.67
N GLY A 84 6.07 11.59 -3.20
CA GLY A 84 7.10 10.55 -3.15
C GLY A 84 7.70 10.25 -4.53
N CYS A 85 6.84 10.00 -5.53
CA CYS A 85 7.25 9.72 -6.91
C CYS A 85 8.05 10.88 -7.53
N VAL A 86 7.58 12.12 -7.36
CA VAL A 86 8.29 13.33 -7.82
C VAL A 86 9.65 13.44 -7.14
N GLY A 87 9.75 13.25 -5.83
CA GLY A 87 11.02 13.25 -5.12
C GLY A 87 11.98 12.16 -5.61
N PHE A 88 11.47 10.98 -5.98
CA PHE A 88 12.28 9.91 -6.57
C PHE A 88 12.78 10.28 -7.97
N LEU A 89 11.95 10.94 -8.79
CA LEU A 89 12.39 11.49 -10.08
C LEU A 89 13.50 12.53 -9.88
N MET A 90 13.37 13.40 -8.87
CA MET A 90 14.39 14.40 -8.54
C MET A 90 15.71 13.75 -8.12
N LEU A 91 15.68 12.73 -7.25
CA LEU A 91 16.88 11.97 -6.84
C LEU A 91 17.53 11.25 -8.03
N LYS A 92 16.72 10.50 -8.77
CA LYS A 92 17.14 9.69 -9.91
C LYS A 92 17.83 10.53 -10.99
N TYR A 93 17.24 11.68 -11.35
CA TYR A 93 17.76 12.58 -12.38
C TYR A 93 18.66 13.69 -11.84
N LYS A 94 18.97 13.69 -10.53
CA LYS A 94 19.74 14.74 -9.84
C LYS A 94 19.23 16.15 -10.18
N TRP A 95 17.92 16.32 -10.19
CA TRP A 95 17.27 17.60 -10.52
C TRP A 95 16.94 18.40 -9.26
N GLY A 96 17.33 19.68 -9.23
CA GLY A 96 16.99 20.61 -8.15
C GLY A 96 17.55 20.14 -6.80
N ILE A 97 16.69 20.02 -5.80
CA ILE A 97 17.08 19.51 -4.46
C ILE A 97 17.51 18.03 -4.51
N GLY A 98 17.12 17.28 -5.54
CA GLY A 98 17.53 15.90 -5.75
C GLY A 98 19.03 15.69 -5.99
N ALA A 99 19.76 16.74 -6.35
CA ALA A 99 21.22 16.70 -6.45
C ALA A 99 21.94 16.89 -5.10
N LYS A 100 21.20 17.22 -4.02
CA LYS A 100 21.79 17.56 -2.73
C LYS A 100 21.86 16.33 -1.82
N GLU A 101 23.00 16.13 -1.18
CA GLU A 101 23.26 15.00 -0.28
C GLU A 101 22.25 14.89 0.88
N TRP A 102 21.78 16.03 1.42
CA TRP A 102 20.79 16.05 2.50
C TRP A 102 19.41 15.51 2.06
N PHE A 103 19.12 15.47 0.76
CA PHE A 103 17.85 14.98 0.23
C PHE A 103 17.86 13.46 -0.04
N LYS A 104 19.03 12.80 0.01
CA LYS A 104 19.13 11.34 -0.18
C LYS A 104 18.21 10.52 0.74
N PRO A 105 18.02 10.85 2.03
CA PRO A 105 17.08 10.14 2.90
C PRO A 105 15.60 10.36 2.59
N TRP A 106 15.24 11.16 1.59
CA TRP A 106 13.84 11.41 1.22
C TRP A 106 12.98 10.14 1.07
N PRO A 107 13.46 9.04 0.43
CA PRO A 107 12.70 7.79 0.35
C PRO A 107 12.39 7.19 1.71
N PHE A 108 13.32 7.26 2.68
CA PHE A 108 13.04 6.83 4.05
C PHE A 108 11.94 7.71 4.68
N VAL A 109 12.05 9.03 4.57
CA VAL A 109 11.12 9.97 5.21
C VAL A 109 9.69 9.76 4.71
N ILE A 110 9.49 9.72 3.38
CA ILE A 110 8.14 9.60 2.80
C ILE A 110 7.50 8.24 3.12
N VAL A 111 8.29 7.18 3.13
CA VAL A 111 7.82 5.82 3.46
C VAL A 111 7.52 5.70 4.94
N GLY A 112 8.38 6.24 5.80
CA GLY A 112 8.15 6.30 7.24
C GLY A 112 6.86 7.04 7.58
N ILE A 113 6.61 8.20 6.97
CA ILE A 113 5.34 8.95 7.13
C ILE A 113 4.16 8.11 6.64
N ASN A 114 4.28 7.44 5.49
CA ASN A 114 3.21 6.60 4.96
C ASN A 114 2.86 5.44 5.90
N ILE A 115 3.88 4.80 6.51
CA ILE A 115 3.69 3.76 7.51
C ILE A 115 3.05 4.33 8.78
N LEU A 116 3.48 5.51 9.26
CA LEU A 116 2.90 6.14 10.44
C LEU A 116 1.42 6.49 10.26
N ILE A 117 1.00 6.92 9.07
CA ILE A 117 -0.43 7.16 8.76
C ILE A 117 -1.23 5.86 8.86
N ALA A 118 -0.68 4.74 8.35
CA ALA A 118 -1.30 3.44 8.47
C ALA A 118 -1.37 2.96 9.94
N VAL A 119 -0.30 3.17 10.72
CA VAL A 119 -0.26 2.88 12.16
C VAL A 119 -1.31 3.69 12.91
N ALA A 120 -1.48 4.98 12.61
CA ALA A 120 -2.52 5.81 13.21
C ALA A 120 -3.94 5.30 12.90
N SER A 121 -4.18 4.90 11.64
CA SER A 121 -5.45 4.31 11.21
C SER A 121 -5.72 2.95 11.88
N ASP A 122 -4.70 2.11 12.09
CA ASP A 122 -4.85 0.90 12.90
C ASP A 122 -5.21 1.21 14.35
N ILE A 123 -4.56 2.19 14.97
CA ILE A 123 -4.86 2.59 16.35
C ILE A 123 -6.29 3.15 16.45
N GLU A 124 -6.74 3.97 15.50
CA GLU A 124 -8.12 4.47 15.43
C GLU A 124 -9.12 3.32 15.35
N SER A 125 -8.88 2.35 14.44
CA SER A 125 -9.70 1.14 14.32
C SER A 125 -9.71 0.33 15.61
N ALA A 126 -8.57 0.17 16.28
CA ALA A 126 -8.49 -0.54 17.56
C ALA A 126 -9.34 0.13 18.63
N VAL A 127 -9.21 1.45 18.79
CA VAL A 127 -9.93 2.22 19.82
C VAL A 127 -11.43 2.14 19.60
N ASN A 128 -11.90 2.42 18.37
CA ASN A 128 -13.32 2.37 18.05
C ASN A 128 -13.90 0.95 18.14
N GLY A 129 -13.16 -0.06 17.66
CA GLY A 129 -13.60 -1.45 17.74
C GLY A 129 -13.66 -1.98 19.18
N ILE A 130 -12.67 -1.66 20.01
CA ILE A 130 -12.68 -2.04 21.44
C ILE A 130 -13.78 -1.30 22.20
N ALA A 131 -14.04 -0.02 21.88
CA ALA A 131 -15.16 0.70 22.45
C ALA A 131 -16.52 0.07 22.07
N ALA A 132 -16.63 -0.47 20.85
CA ALA A 132 -17.87 -1.08 20.36
C ALA A 132 -18.10 -2.53 20.85
N GLY A 133 -17.04 -3.33 21.05
CA GLY A 133 -17.19 -4.77 21.35
C GLY A 133 -16.16 -5.36 22.32
N GLY A 134 -15.40 -4.53 23.01
CA GLY A 134 -14.39 -4.96 23.98
C GLY A 134 -13.20 -5.68 23.33
N LEU A 135 -12.54 -6.56 24.10
CA LEU A 135 -11.33 -7.27 23.62
C LEU A 135 -11.59 -8.26 22.47
N ALA A 136 -12.84 -8.67 22.26
CA ALA A 136 -13.25 -9.50 21.11
C ALA A 136 -13.34 -8.70 19.80
N GLY A 137 -13.21 -7.37 19.88
CA GLY A 137 -13.41 -6.44 18.78
C GLY A 137 -14.87 -6.12 18.51
N GLY A 138 -15.09 -5.11 17.67
CA GLY A 138 -16.42 -4.58 17.39
C GLY A 138 -16.50 -3.86 16.05
N TRP A 139 -17.72 -3.82 15.52
CA TRP A 139 -18.03 -3.06 14.31
C TRP A 139 -18.06 -1.57 14.62
N TRP A 140 -17.41 -0.79 13.77
CA TRP A 140 -17.56 0.66 13.74
C TRP A 140 -17.60 1.14 12.29
N PHE A 141 -18.26 2.28 12.07
CA PHE A 141 -18.40 2.88 10.76
C PHE A 141 -17.40 4.02 10.63
N SER A 142 -16.47 3.90 9.68
CA SER A 142 -15.38 4.86 9.53
C SER A 142 -15.85 6.18 8.91
N SER A 143 -15.04 7.22 9.07
CA SER A 143 -15.24 8.52 8.41
C SER A 143 -15.16 8.45 6.88
N GLU A 144 -14.63 7.35 6.34
CA GLU A 144 -14.57 7.04 4.91
C GLU A 144 -15.76 6.19 4.43
N ASN A 145 -16.83 6.08 5.24
CA ASN A 145 -18.05 5.32 4.96
C ASN A 145 -17.82 3.82 4.73
N VAL A 146 -16.89 3.22 5.47
CA VAL A 146 -16.59 1.78 5.40
C VAL A 146 -16.81 1.13 6.76
N TRP A 147 -17.48 -0.03 6.76
CA TRP A 147 -17.59 -0.87 7.96
C TRP A 147 -16.29 -1.58 8.26
N LEU A 148 -15.71 -1.26 9.41
CA LEU A 148 -14.47 -1.86 9.90
C LEU A 148 -14.74 -2.66 11.16
N TYR A 149 -14.08 -3.81 11.30
CA TYR A 149 -14.11 -4.60 12.52
C TYR A 149 -12.78 -4.46 13.23
N GLY A 150 -12.77 -3.60 14.24
CA GLY A 150 -11.57 -3.22 14.97
C GLY A 150 -11.34 -4.07 16.22
N GLY A 151 -10.09 -4.32 16.58
CA GLY A 151 -9.75 -5.13 17.76
C GLY A 151 -8.24 -5.20 18.04
N TRP A 152 -7.83 -6.20 18.81
CA TRP A 152 -6.42 -6.35 19.23
C TRP A 152 -5.45 -6.58 18.05
N TRP A 153 -5.93 -7.16 16.95
CA TRP A 153 -5.14 -7.37 15.73
C TRP A 153 -4.62 -6.05 15.15
N ASN A 154 -5.41 -4.97 15.23
CA ASN A 154 -4.98 -3.65 14.80
C ASN A 154 -3.82 -3.13 15.67
N ILE A 155 -3.86 -3.36 16.98
CA ILE A 155 -2.77 -2.97 17.90
C ILE A 155 -1.49 -3.73 17.54
N VAL A 156 -1.62 -5.04 17.31
CA VAL A 156 -0.49 -5.88 16.91
C VAL A 156 0.10 -5.42 15.57
N ASN A 157 -0.75 -5.08 14.61
CA ASN A 157 -0.31 -4.57 13.31
C ASN A 157 0.31 -3.17 13.40
N ALA A 158 -0.20 -2.30 14.27
CA ALA A 158 0.39 -0.99 14.56
C ALA A 158 1.83 -1.14 15.12
N ILE A 159 2.04 -2.06 16.07
CA ILE A 159 3.37 -2.38 16.60
C ILE A 159 4.28 -2.91 15.48
N ALA A 160 3.78 -3.84 14.66
CA ALA A 160 4.52 -4.36 13.51
C ALA A 160 4.93 -3.24 12.53
N GLY A 161 4.08 -2.22 12.33
CA GLY A 161 4.38 -1.06 11.48
C GLY A 161 5.50 -0.19 12.04
N VAL A 162 5.51 0.06 13.35
CA VAL A 162 6.63 0.78 14.00
C VAL A 162 7.94 0.00 13.85
N ILE A 163 7.89 -1.33 14.02
CA ILE A 163 9.06 -2.20 13.77
C ILE A 163 9.47 -2.16 12.30
N ASN A 164 8.51 -2.14 11.37
CA ASN A 164 8.77 -2.05 9.95
C ASN A 164 9.56 -0.78 9.56
N ILE A 165 9.23 0.38 10.17
CA ILE A 165 10.02 1.60 9.99
C ILE A 165 11.47 1.40 10.42
N MET A 166 11.69 0.73 11.55
CA MET A 166 13.03 0.41 12.04
C MET A 166 13.77 -0.61 11.16
N CYS A 167 13.07 -1.37 10.32
CA CYS A 167 13.69 -2.29 9.37
C CYS A 167 14.25 -1.59 8.12
N MET A 168 13.98 -0.30 7.90
CA MET A 168 14.59 0.44 6.79
C MET A 168 16.03 0.85 7.13
N THR A 169 16.99 0.36 6.35
CA THR A 169 18.43 0.55 6.60
C THR A 169 19.14 1.27 5.44
N GLY A 170 20.34 1.78 5.70
CA GLY A 170 21.16 2.48 4.69
C GLY A 170 20.47 3.69 4.06
N TRP A 171 19.96 4.64 4.84
CA TRP A 171 19.13 5.76 4.36
C TRP A 171 19.84 6.68 3.35
N TRP A 172 21.18 6.71 3.36
CA TRP A 172 21.99 7.45 2.39
C TRP A 172 22.46 6.60 1.20
N GLY A 173 22.21 5.29 1.21
CA GLY A 173 22.56 4.33 0.16
C GLY A 173 21.63 4.41 -1.06
N ILE A 174 21.35 5.62 -1.54
CA ILE A 174 20.50 5.88 -2.71
C ILE A 174 21.37 6.16 -3.92
N TYR A 175 21.11 5.43 -5.00
CA TYR A 175 21.87 5.53 -6.24
C TYR A 175 20.97 5.60 -7.48
N SER A 176 21.56 5.96 -8.62
CA SER A 176 20.91 5.85 -9.92
C SER A 176 21.44 4.65 -10.70
N SER A 177 20.59 4.02 -11.51
CA SER A 177 21.00 2.91 -12.38
C SER A 177 21.81 3.37 -13.60
N LYS A 178 22.66 2.49 -14.17
CA LYS A 178 23.44 2.72 -15.40
C LYS A 178 22.63 3.24 -16.58
N LYS A 179 21.38 2.77 -16.72
CA LYS A 179 20.47 3.17 -17.80
C LYS A 179 19.70 4.47 -17.50
N GLY A 180 19.89 5.06 -16.32
CA GLY A 180 19.11 6.22 -15.86
C GLY A 180 17.61 5.92 -15.72
N GLN A 181 17.24 4.65 -15.51
CA GLN A 181 15.84 4.18 -15.44
C GLN A 181 15.34 4.02 -14.01
N ASP A 182 16.22 3.69 -13.05
CA ASP A 182 15.83 3.41 -11.67
C ASP A 182 16.58 4.28 -10.67
N MET A 183 15.87 4.64 -9.60
CA MET A 183 16.46 4.93 -8.30
C MET A 183 16.64 3.61 -7.56
N LEU A 184 17.85 3.35 -7.08
CA LEU A 184 18.25 2.14 -6.39
C LEU A 184 18.39 2.44 -4.90
N TRP A 185 17.81 1.56 -4.09
CA TRP A 185 18.07 1.47 -2.65
C TRP A 185 18.44 0.01 -2.32
N PRO A 186 19.72 -0.37 -2.44
CA PRO A 186 20.17 -1.76 -2.41
C PRO A 186 19.93 -2.48 -1.08
N ASP A 187 19.88 -1.74 0.03
CA ASP A 187 19.65 -2.29 1.37
C ASP A 187 18.18 -2.71 1.59
N MET A 188 17.27 -2.34 0.68
CA MET A 188 15.88 -2.83 0.63
C MET A 188 15.81 -4.24 0.01
N THR A 189 16.37 -5.22 0.72
CA THR A 189 16.42 -6.63 0.29
C THR A 189 15.05 -7.33 0.40
N VAL A 190 14.98 -8.58 -0.05
CA VAL A 190 13.76 -9.41 0.10
C VAL A 190 13.25 -9.49 1.54
N TRP A 191 14.13 -9.39 2.55
CA TRP A 191 13.73 -9.42 3.96
C TRP A 191 12.84 -8.25 4.33
N PHE A 192 13.23 -7.04 3.92
CA PHE A 192 12.41 -5.84 4.15
C PHE A 192 11.11 -5.90 3.34
N ILE A 193 11.20 -6.32 2.06
CA ILE A 193 10.03 -6.39 1.17
C ILE A 193 8.98 -7.33 1.74
N VAL A 194 9.36 -8.52 2.19
CA VAL A 194 8.42 -9.48 2.79
C VAL A 194 7.84 -8.94 4.11
N ALA A 195 8.68 -8.33 4.96
CA ALA A 195 8.22 -7.72 6.22
C ALA A 195 7.22 -6.58 5.98
N TYR A 196 7.47 -5.75 4.97
CA TYR A 196 6.57 -4.68 4.56
C TYR A 196 5.29 -5.23 3.93
N ASP A 197 5.38 -6.16 2.98
CA ASP A 197 4.21 -6.65 2.23
C ASP A 197 3.22 -7.38 3.15
N VAL A 198 3.70 -8.21 4.09
CA VAL A 198 2.82 -8.90 5.05
C VAL A 198 2.14 -7.91 5.99
N TRP A 199 2.88 -6.92 6.49
CA TRP A 199 2.32 -5.87 7.35
C TRP A 199 1.33 -4.97 6.59
N ASN A 200 1.65 -4.57 5.36
CA ASN A 200 0.79 -3.70 4.58
C ASN A 200 -0.47 -4.45 4.11
N PHE A 201 -0.35 -5.75 3.82
CA PHE A 201 -1.51 -6.61 3.54
C PHE A 201 -2.46 -6.60 4.74
N GLU A 202 -1.96 -6.86 5.95
CA GLU A 202 -2.80 -6.83 7.17
C GLU A 202 -3.46 -5.47 7.36
N TYR A 203 -2.71 -4.39 7.21
CA TYR A 203 -3.25 -3.05 7.29
C TYR A 203 -4.41 -2.83 6.30
N THR A 204 -4.25 -3.24 5.04
CA THR A 204 -5.34 -3.11 4.04
C THR A 204 -6.51 -4.03 4.35
N TYR A 205 -6.26 -5.22 4.89
CA TYR A 205 -7.30 -6.16 5.24
C TYR A 205 -8.14 -5.65 6.42
N CYS A 206 -7.50 -4.96 7.36
CA CYS A 206 -8.15 -4.36 8.52
C CYS A 206 -8.85 -3.03 8.23
N ASN A 207 -8.21 -2.12 7.49
CA ASN A 207 -8.65 -0.72 7.36
C ASN A 207 -9.18 -0.36 5.96
N LEU A 208 -8.97 -1.24 4.97
CA LEU A 208 -9.48 -1.08 3.60
C LEU A 208 -10.15 -2.38 3.09
N PRO A 209 -11.00 -3.04 3.91
CA PRO A 209 -11.49 -4.39 3.63
C PRO A 209 -12.26 -4.51 2.30
N THR A 210 -13.03 -3.50 1.90
CA THR A 210 -13.78 -3.47 0.62
C THR A 210 -12.88 -3.42 -0.61
N HIS A 211 -11.60 -3.09 -0.46
CA HIS A 211 -10.64 -2.94 -1.56
C HIS A 211 -9.41 -3.82 -1.42
N THR A 212 -9.27 -4.57 -0.32
CA THR A 212 -8.05 -5.33 0.03
C THR A 212 -7.66 -6.37 -1.02
N TRP A 213 -8.60 -6.86 -1.82
CA TRP A 213 -8.28 -7.73 -2.96
C TRP A 213 -7.36 -7.05 -3.99
N TYR A 214 -7.57 -5.77 -4.23
CA TYR A 214 -6.74 -4.98 -5.14
C TYR A 214 -5.58 -4.33 -4.41
N CYS A 215 -5.86 -3.55 -3.36
CA CYS A 215 -4.82 -2.77 -2.68
C CYS A 215 -3.91 -3.62 -1.77
N GLY A 216 -4.39 -4.75 -1.27
CA GLY A 216 -3.63 -5.68 -0.42
C GLY A 216 -2.94 -6.80 -1.19
N VAL A 217 -3.43 -7.17 -2.38
CA VAL A 217 -2.83 -8.27 -3.17
C VAL A 217 -2.20 -7.75 -4.45
N ALA A 218 -2.97 -7.22 -5.40
CA ALA A 218 -2.44 -6.78 -6.70
C ALA A 218 -1.40 -5.66 -6.56
N LEU A 219 -1.71 -4.65 -5.76
CA LEU A 219 -0.88 -3.46 -5.57
C LEU A 219 0.43 -3.76 -4.83
N LEU A 220 0.44 -4.71 -3.89
CA LEU A 220 1.66 -5.10 -3.17
C LEU A 220 2.53 -6.04 -4.01
N LEU A 221 1.90 -6.95 -4.76
CA LEU A 221 2.65 -7.88 -5.60
C LEU A 221 3.27 -7.22 -6.83
N ALA A 222 2.65 -6.19 -7.41
CA ALA A 222 3.17 -5.51 -8.60
C ALA A 222 4.62 -4.97 -8.43
N PRO A 223 4.94 -4.17 -7.39
CA PRO A 223 6.30 -3.68 -7.18
C PRO A 223 7.28 -4.77 -6.74
N THR A 224 6.81 -5.78 -6.00
CA THR A 224 7.59 -6.93 -5.57
C THR A 224 7.99 -7.82 -6.75
N PHE A 225 7.06 -8.05 -7.68
CA PHE A 225 7.32 -8.73 -8.95
C PHE A 225 8.34 -7.95 -9.80
N ALA A 226 8.11 -6.65 -10.03
CA ALA A 226 9.02 -5.83 -10.82
C ALA A 226 10.45 -5.85 -10.23
N ASN A 227 10.59 -5.69 -8.92
CA ASN A 227 11.88 -5.74 -8.24
C ASN A 227 12.55 -7.13 -8.32
N ALA A 228 11.78 -8.20 -8.16
CA ALA A 228 12.32 -9.55 -8.17
C ALA A 228 12.85 -9.96 -9.55
N PHE A 229 12.16 -9.58 -10.63
CA PHE A 229 12.45 -10.08 -11.97
C PHE A 229 13.14 -9.08 -12.90
N TRP A 230 12.90 -7.77 -12.75
CA TRP A 230 13.32 -6.78 -13.75
C TRP A 230 14.27 -5.71 -13.21
N ASN A 231 14.03 -5.21 -12.00
CA ASN A 231 14.80 -4.07 -11.48
C ASN A 231 15.18 -4.19 -10.00
N LYS A 232 15.95 -5.22 -9.65
CA LYS A 232 16.50 -5.44 -8.30
C LYS A 232 17.08 -4.17 -7.67
N GLY A 233 16.63 -3.85 -6.46
CA GLY A 233 16.98 -2.62 -5.72
C GLY A 233 16.08 -1.42 -6.05
N GLY A 234 15.18 -1.54 -7.02
CA GLY A 234 14.22 -0.50 -7.42
C GLY A 234 12.85 -0.62 -6.76
N TRP A 235 12.68 -1.55 -5.80
CA TRP A 235 11.39 -1.85 -5.16
C TRP A 235 10.66 -0.61 -4.68
N ILE A 236 11.35 0.30 -3.98
CA ILE A 236 10.67 1.45 -3.38
C ILE A 236 10.11 2.42 -4.43
N MET A 237 10.85 2.61 -5.53
CA MET A 237 10.38 3.42 -6.64
C MET A 237 9.17 2.77 -7.29
N ASN A 238 9.23 1.45 -7.54
CA ASN A 238 8.07 0.72 -8.07
C ASN A 238 6.86 0.85 -7.13
N ARG A 239 7.06 0.72 -5.82
CA ARG A 239 5.99 0.72 -4.81
C ARG A 239 5.27 2.07 -4.72
N ALA A 240 6.03 3.17 -4.73
CA ALA A 240 5.43 4.50 -4.73
C ALA A 240 4.70 4.78 -6.06
N ASN A 241 5.33 4.43 -7.18
CA ASN A 241 4.73 4.59 -8.50
C ASN A 241 3.41 3.82 -8.62
N THR A 242 3.40 2.52 -8.28
CA THR A 242 2.17 1.70 -8.34
C THR A 242 1.12 2.19 -7.35
N LEU A 243 1.51 2.71 -6.19
CA LEU A 243 0.57 3.34 -5.25
C LEU A 243 -0.11 4.56 -5.85
N ALA A 244 0.68 5.49 -6.39
CA ALA A 244 0.15 6.71 -6.99
C ALA A 244 -0.77 6.38 -8.16
N ILE A 245 -0.35 5.48 -9.05
CA ILE A 245 -1.17 5.01 -10.19
C ILE A 245 -2.47 4.38 -9.70
N TRP A 246 -2.42 3.53 -8.67
CA TRP A 246 -3.62 2.91 -8.10
C TRP A 246 -4.55 3.95 -7.49
N CYS A 247 -4.04 4.90 -6.71
CA CYS A 247 -4.85 5.96 -6.11
C CYS A 247 -5.53 6.82 -7.20
N MET A 248 -4.79 7.19 -8.26
CA MET A 248 -5.35 7.91 -9.40
C MET A 248 -6.49 7.11 -10.06
N PHE A 249 -6.25 5.82 -10.34
CA PHE A 249 -7.25 4.96 -10.97
C PHE A 249 -8.49 4.75 -10.09
N ALA A 250 -8.30 4.41 -8.82
CA ALA A 250 -9.39 4.11 -7.89
C ALA A 250 -10.27 5.33 -7.60
N GLN A 251 -9.71 6.55 -7.62
CA GLN A 251 -10.50 7.77 -7.45
C GLN A 251 -11.31 8.14 -8.70
N VAL A 252 -10.78 7.89 -9.90
CA VAL A 252 -11.49 8.17 -11.16
C VAL A 252 -12.54 7.09 -11.46
N PHE A 253 -12.25 5.83 -11.14
CA PHE A 253 -13.12 4.68 -11.41
C PHE A 253 -13.45 3.88 -10.15
N PRO A 254 -14.09 4.49 -9.14
CA PRO A 254 -14.34 3.84 -7.85
C PRO A 254 -15.21 2.60 -7.95
N LEU A 255 -16.16 2.57 -8.89
CA LEU A 255 -17.07 1.46 -9.06
C LEU A 255 -16.34 0.16 -9.40
N PHE A 256 -15.20 0.20 -10.10
CA PHE A 256 -14.45 -0.99 -10.50
C PHE A 256 -14.15 -1.95 -9.33
N GLN A 257 -13.85 -1.41 -8.15
CA GLN A 257 -13.48 -2.19 -6.97
C GLN A 257 -14.67 -2.55 -6.05
N ILE A 258 -15.82 -1.90 -6.21
CA ILE A 258 -17.00 -2.10 -5.34
C ILE A 258 -18.21 -2.71 -6.04
N THR A 259 -18.28 -2.66 -7.37
CA THR A 259 -19.39 -3.26 -8.12
C THR A 259 -18.99 -4.59 -8.75
N GLU A 260 -20.00 -5.39 -9.03
CA GLU A 260 -19.86 -6.61 -9.81
C GLU A 260 -19.52 -6.26 -11.28
N PRO A 261 -18.80 -7.14 -11.99
CA PRO A 261 -18.38 -8.49 -11.59
C PRO A 261 -17.00 -8.54 -10.90
N PHE A 262 -16.37 -7.39 -10.65
CA PHE A 262 -14.97 -7.31 -10.22
C PHE A 262 -14.79 -7.16 -8.70
N SER A 263 -15.81 -6.73 -7.96
CA SER A 263 -15.71 -6.59 -6.50
C SER A 263 -15.47 -7.92 -5.79
N VAL A 264 -14.62 -7.91 -4.76
CA VAL A 264 -14.32 -9.08 -3.92
C VAL A 264 -14.39 -8.66 -2.46
N LEU A 265 -15.23 -9.35 -1.68
CA LEU A 265 -15.29 -9.15 -0.23
C LEU A 265 -14.30 -10.07 0.49
N PRO A 266 -13.59 -9.58 1.52
CA PRO A 266 -12.78 -10.41 2.39
C PRO A 266 -13.66 -11.33 3.23
N SER A 267 -13.09 -12.40 3.77
CA SER A 267 -13.80 -13.33 4.64
C SER A 267 -14.25 -12.70 5.97
N LEU A 268 -13.77 -11.49 6.27
CA LEU A 268 -14.21 -10.67 7.39
C LEU A 268 -15.74 -10.50 7.40
N TYR A 269 -16.34 -10.18 6.26
CA TYR A 269 -17.79 -9.98 6.12
C TYR A 269 -18.51 -11.31 5.95
N LYS A 270 -18.51 -12.13 7.00
CA LYS A 270 -19.14 -13.45 6.99
C LYS A 270 -20.64 -13.32 6.76
N GLY A 271 -21.20 -14.15 5.89
CA GLY A 271 -22.62 -14.13 5.54
C GLY A 271 -22.98 -13.08 4.48
N ALA A 272 -22.09 -12.14 4.13
CA ALA A 272 -22.40 -11.13 3.12
C ALA A 272 -22.72 -11.73 1.76
N VAL A 273 -21.80 -12.52 1.19
CA VAL A 273 -22.01 -13.13 -0.14
C VAL A 273 -23.16 -14.16 -0.11
N GLU A 274 -23.31 -14.90 0.99
CA GLU A 274 -24.39 -15.89 1.16
C GLU A 274 -25.79 -15.23 1.17
N ASN A 275 -25.90 -14.03 1.74
CA ASN A 275 -27.13 -13.23 1.76
C ASN A 275 -27.28 -12.29 0.56
N GLY A 276 -26.42 -12.41 -0.47
CA GLY A 276 -26.47 -11.58 -1.68
C GLY A 276 -26.00 -10.14 -1.48
N VAL A 277 -25.32 -9.82 -0.38
CA VAL A 277 -24.77 -8.49 -0.08
C VAL A 277 -23.46 -8.32 -0.83
N THR A 278 -23.42 -7.32 -1.72
CA THR A 278 -22.22 -6.98 -2.49
C THR A 278 -21.35 -5.94 -1.78
N ALA A 279 -20.11 -5.73 -2.26
CA ALA A 279 -19.29 -4.62 -1.77
C ALA A 279 -19.92 -3.25 -2.00
N PHE A 280 -20.75 -3.12 -3.04
CA PHE A 280 -21.53 -1.91 -3.29
C PHE A 280 -22.63 -1.71 -2.24
N ASP A 281 -23.32 -2.77 -1.85
CA ASP A 281 -24.37 -2.68 -0.82
C ASP A 281 -23.78 -2.33 0.55
N MET A 282 -22.56 -2.79 0.85
CA MET A 282 -21.82 -2.37 2.04
C MET A 282 -21.62 -0.85 2.12
N THR A 283 -21.54 -0.14 0.99
CA THR A 283 -21.43 1.34 0.98
C THR A 283 -22.75 2.05 1.32
N LYS A 284 -23.88 1.34 1.24
CA LYS A 284 -25.22 1.88 1.53
C LYS A 284 -25.69 1.56 2.94
N ILE A 285 -25.05 0.60 3.62
CA ILE A 285 -25.35 0.24 5.00
C ILE A 285 -24.67 1.27 5.91
N THR A 286 -25.45 2.08 6.63
CA THR A 286 -24.91 3.18 7.46
C THR A 286 -25.14 2.96 8.95
N SER A 287 -25.78 1.85 9.35
CA SER A 287 -26.00 1.52 10.76
C SER A 287 -25.72 0.04 11.07
N ALA A 288 -25.29 -0.23 12.31
CA ALA A 288 -24.99 -1.59 12.76
C ALA A 288 -26.25 -2.50 12.73
N LYS A 289 -27.43 -1.91 12.90
CA LYS A 289 -28.71 -2.62 12.78
C LYS A 289 -28.93 -3.13 11.36
N GLN A 290 -28.73 -2.28 10.35
CA GLN A 290 -28.83 -2.69 8.94
C GLN A 290 -27.78 -3.74 8.57
N LEU A 291 -26.58 -3.66 9.14
CA LEU A 291 -25.53 -4.67 8.93
C LEU A 291 -25.97 -6.05 9.44
N ALA A 292 -26.59 -6.09 10.63
CA ALA A 292 -27.14 -7.30 11.21
C ALA A 292 -28.37 -7.82 10.43
N GLU A 293 -29.27 -6.94 9.99
CA GLU A 293 -30.44 -7.28 9.16
C GLU A 293 -30.05 -7.82 7.78
N ALA A 294 -28.93 -7.34 7.22
CA ALA A 294 -28.33 -7.87 6.01
C ALA A 294 -27.64 -9.24 6.22
N GLY A 295 -27.66 -9.77 7.45
CA GLY A 295 -27.06 -11.06 7.81
C GLY A 295 -25.53 -11.05 7.77
N VAL A 296 -24.90 -9.88 7.86
CA VAL A 296 -23.45 -9.73 7.86
C VAL A 296 -22.91 -9.81 9.29
N THR A 297 -22.01 -10.75 9.53
CA THR A 297 -21.32 -10.93 10.81
C THR A 297 -19.80 -10.82 10.63
N ALA A 298 -19.07 -10.57 11.71
CA ALA A 298 -17.62 -10.48 11.66
C ALA A 298 -16.97 -11.87 11.76
N ASN A 299 -15.91 -12.08 10.97
CA ASN A 299 -14.98 -13.18 11.15
C ASN A 299 -13.53 -12.64 11.27
N PRO A 300 -13.08 -12.31 12.48
CA PRO A 300 -11.76 -11.71 12.70
C PRO A 300 -10.59 -12.71 12.66
N THR A 301 -10.84 -14.00 12.41
CA THR A 301 -9.77 -15.02 12.42
C THR A 301 -8.63 -14.69 11.47
N ALA A 302 -8.94 -14.19 10.27
CA ALA A 302 -7.93 -13.78 9.30
C ALA A 302 -7.07 -12.62 9.82
N GLN A 303 -7.71 -11.57 10.38
CA GLN A 303 -7.01 -10.41 10.97
C GLN A 303 -6.07 -10.86 12.09
N GLY A 304 -6.57 -11.69 13.02
CA GLY A 304 -5.74 -12.21 14.12
C GLY A 304 -4.52 -13.01 13.67
N VAL A 305 -4.69 -13.91 12.70
CA VAL A 305 -3.59 -14.75 12.19
C VAL A 305 -2.56 -13.91 11.44
N VAL A 306 -3.01 -13.03 10.56
CA VAL A 306 -2.12 -12.25 9.70
C VAL A 306 -1.43 -11.14 10.50
N ALA A 307 -2.07 -10.53 11.50
CA ALA A 307 -1.41 -9.60 12.42
C ALA A 307 -0.25 -10.24 13.20
N ILE A 308 -0.44 -11.47 13.71
CA ILE A 308 0.65 -12.22 14.36
C ILE A 308 1.78 -12.52 13.37
N ALA A 309 1.44 -12.94 12.14
CA ALA A 309 2.44 -13.19 11.10
C ALA A 309 3.21 -11.90 10.76
N ALA A 310 2.53 -10.77 10.59
CA ALA A 310 3.13 -9.47 10.34
C ALA A 310 4.12 -9.07 11.44
N LEU A 311 3.74 -9.25 12.71
CA LEU A 311 4.63 -8.98 13.84
C LEU A 311 5.86 -9.90 13.82
N LEU A 312 5.65 -11.21 13.68
CA LEU A 312 6.76 -12.19 13.68
C LEU A 312 7.75 -11.93 12.55
N VAL A 313 7.28 -11.70 11.32
CA VAL A 313 8.14 -11.43 10.17
C VAL A 313 8.94 -10.14 10.38
N ASN A 314 8.31 -9.08 10.92
CA ASN A 314 9.01 -7.83 11.22
C ASN A 314 10.05 -7.99 12.34
N VAL A 315 9.73 -8.75 13.40
CA VAL A 315 10.69 -9.08 14.47
C VAL A 315 11.88 -9.88 13.94
N ILE A 316 11.63 -10.88 13.08
CA ILE A 316 12.71 -11.64 12.43
C ILE A 316 13.58 -10.73 11.57
N CYS A 317 12.96 -9.86 10.76
CA CYS A 317 13.66 -8.92 9.90
C CYS A 317 14.57 -7.98 10.70
N ILE A 318 14.07 -7.34 11.76
CA ILE A 318 14.88 -6.44 12.60
C ILE A 318 16.00 -7.21 13.32
N CYS A 319 15.76 -8.45 13.78
CA CYS A 319 16.81 -9.27 14.38
C CYS A 319 17.94 -9.60 13.38
N VAL A 320 17.61 -9.92 12.12
CA VAL A 320 18.60 -10.13 11.06
C VAL A 320 19.41 -8.87 10.79
N ILE A 321 18.74 -7.72 10.69
CA ILE A 321 19.36 -6.40 10.52
C ILE A 321 20.36 -6.12 11.65
N MET A 322 19.93 -6.26 12.91
CA MET A 322 20.76 -6.00 14.08
C MET A 322 21.96 -6.96 14.18
N LYS A 323 21.75 -8.25 13.84
CA LYS A 323 22.84 -9.23 13.78
C LYS A 323 23.90 -8.83 12.75
N ARG A 324 23.48 -8.41 11.56
CA ARG A 324 24.40 -7.97 10.49
C ARG A 324 25.09 -6.66 10.84
N ALA A 325 24.36 -5.69 11.37
CA ALA A 325 24.92 -4.41 11.83
C ALA A 325 26.01 -4.62 12.88
N LYS A 326 25.77 -5.51 13.85
CA LYS A 326 26.76 -5.89 14.88
C LYS A 326 27.99 -6.56 14.28
N ALA A 327 27.81 -7.53 13.37
CA ALA A 327 28.91 -8.22 12.71
C ALA A 327 29.75 -7.28 11.83
N ALA A 328 29.12 -6.28 11.21
CA ALA A 328 29.78 -5.29 10.37
C ALA A 328 30.35 -4.09 11.15
N HIS A 329 30.09 -4.00 12.47
CA HIS A 329 30.42 -2.83 13.30
C HIS A 329 29.94 -1.49 12.71
N LYS A 330 28.74 -1.49 12.12
CA LYS A 330 28.14 -0.34 11.43
C LYS A 330 26.79 0.02 12.02
N ASN A 331 26.45 1.31 12.00
CA ASN A 331 25.09 1.76 12.29
C ASN A 331 24.19 1.39 11.09
N PRO A 332 23.09 0.63 11.29
CA PRO A 332 22.25 0.14 10.21
C PRO A 332 21.46 1.23 9.49
N TYR A 333 21.24 2.38 10.11
CA TYR A 333 20.44 3.45 9.53
C TYR A 333 21.28 4.34 8.61
N THR A 334 22.53 4.61 8.99
CA THR A 334 23.43 5.47 8.21
C THR A 334 24.32 4.70 7.24
N ASN A 335 24.47 3.39 7.41
CA ASN A 335 25.31 2.55 6.56
C ASN A 335 24.53 1.37 6.00
N GLU A 336 24.98 0.90 4.84
CA GLU A 336 24.49 -0.33 4.22
C GLU A 336 25.00 -1.56 4.98
N ILE A 337 24.09 -2.45 5.34
CA ILE A 337 24.40 -3.65 6.14
C ILE A 337 24.20 -4.95 5.37
N PHE A 338 23.55 -4.91 4.21
CA PHE A 338 23.35 -6.07 3.35
C PHE A 338 24.45 -6.27 2.29
N VAL A 339 25.55 -5.51 2.37
CA VAL A 339 26.77 -5.73 1.56
C VAL A 339 27.19 -7.21 1.59
N GLY A 340 27.50 -7.78 0.42
CA GLY A 340 27.87 -9.18 0.25
C GLY A 340 26.70 -10.17 0.20
N THR A 341 25.45 -9.70 0.26
CA THR A 341 24.28 -10.55 0.00
C THR A 341 23.87 -10.51 -1.46
N LYS A 342 23.30 -11.61 -1.97
CA LYS A 342 22.89 -11.74 -3.38
C LYS A 342 22.04 -10.56 -3.87
N ASP A 343 20.97 -10.22 -3.15
CA ASP A 343 20.07 -9.12 -3.55
C ASP A 343 20.79 -7.77 -3.61
N TYR A 344 21.68 -7.50 -2.64
CA TYR A 344 22.44 -6.27 -2.59
C TYR A 344 23.43 -6.17 -3.76
N GLU A 345 24.19 -7.23 -4.02
CA GLU A 345 25.17 -7.26 -5.12
C GLU A 345 24.48 -7.17 -6.49
N GLU A 346 23.34 -7.83 -6.68
CA GLU A 346 22.53 -7.71 -7.90
C GLU A 346 22.00 -6.29 -8.11
N ALA A 347 21.57 -5.60 -7.05
CA ALA A 347 21.19 -4.20 -7.12
C ALA A 347 22.39 -3.30 -7.47
N MET A 348 23.52 -3.50 -6.80
CA MET A 348 24.73 -2.70 -7.00
C MET A 348 25.37 -2.89 -8.36
N ALA A 349 25.27 -4.08 -8.96
CA ALA A 349 25.72 -4.32 -10.34
C ALA A 349 25.02 -3.41 -11.38
N ARG A 350 23.83 -2.88 -11.02
CA ARG A 350 23.03 -1.98 -11.86
C ARG A 350 23.33 -0.50 -11.63
N LYS A 351 24.10 -0.16 -10.59
CA LYS A 351 24.46 1.22 -10.24
C LYS A 351 25.28 1.89 -11.34
N GLU A 352 25.00 3.17 -11.61
CA GLU A 352 25.83 4.01 -12.49
C GLU A 352 27.30 4.07 -12.00
N ALA A 353 28.22 4.23 -12.95
CA ALA A 353 29.67 4.21 -12.68
C ALA A 353 30.12 5.42 -11.84
#